data_AF-E5AWR2-F1
#
_entry.id   AF-E5AWR2-F1
#
_cell.length_a   1.000
_cell.length_b   1.000
_cell.length_c   1.000
_cell.angle_alpha   90.00
_cell.angle_beta   90.00
_cell.angle_gamma   90.00
#
_symmetry.space_group_name_H-M   'P 1'
#
loop_
_entity.id
_entity.type
_entity.pdbx_description
1 polymer ?
#
loop_
_entity_poly.entity_id
_entity_poly.type
_entity_poly.pdbx_seq_one_letter_code
_entity_poly.pdbx_strand_id
1 'polypeptide(L)'
;TQGVSILENDLSKNEPESVRKNLEILKENMHELQLGSTYPDYDKNAYDLYQDHFWDPDTDNNFSKDNSWYLAYSIPDTGESQIRKFSALARYEWQRGNYKQATFYLGEAMHYFGDIDTPYHPAKVTAVDSAGHVKFETFAEERKEQYKINTAGCKTNEAFYTDILKNKDFNAWSKEYARGFAKTGKSIYYSHASMSHSWDDWDYAAKVTLANSQKGTAGYIYRFLHDVSEGNDPSVGKNVKELVAYISTSGEKDAGTDDYMYFGIKTKDGKTQEWEMDNPGNDFMTGSKDTYTFKLKDENLKIDDIQNMWIRKRKYTAFSDAYKPENIKIIANGKVVVDKDINE
;
A
#
# COMPACT_ATOMS: atom_id res chain seq x y z
N THR A 1 13.63 8.71 1.84
CA THR A 1 14.49 9.87 1.46
C THR A 1 15.40 9.60 0.27
N GLN A 2 16.30 8.60 0.29
CA GLN A 2 17.25 8.38 -0.82
C GLN A 2 16.60 8.18 -2.19
N GLY A 3 15.40 7.57 -2.26
CA GLY A 3 14.64 7.45 -3.52
C GLY A 3 14.39 8.79 -4.23
N VAL A 4 14.17 9.88 -3.47
CA VAL A 4 14.01 11.24 -4.04
C VAL A 4 15.35 11.74 -4.58
N SER A 5 16.43 11.62 -3.80
CA SER A 5 17.77 12.06 -4.22
C SER A 5 18.31 11.29 -5.42
N ILE A 6 18.02 9.99 -5.51
CA ILE A 6 18.30 9.16 -6.69
C ILE A 6 17.59 9.73 -7.90
N LEU A 7 16.28 10.00 -7.77
CA LEU A 7 15.49 10.51 -8.87
C LEU A 7 15.96 11.90 -9.33
N GLU A 8 16.35 12.78 -8.42
CA GLU A 8 16.95 14.08 -8.75
C GLU A 8 18.23 13.92 -9.57
N ASN A 9 19.11 13.00 -9.16
CA ASN A 9 20.37 12.74 -9.86
C ASN A 9 20.13 12.09 -11.23
N ASP A 10 19.11 11.26 -11.35
CA ASP A 10 18.80 10.51 -12.58
C ASP A 10 17.91 11.29 -13.56
N LEU A 11 17.28 12.39 -13.12
CA LEU A 11 16.33 13.15 -13.92
C LEU A 11 16.98 13.66 -15.22
N SER A 12 16.53 13.14 -16.35
CA SER A 12 17.03 13.56 -17.66
C SER A 12 16.66 15.01 -17.95
N LYS A 13 17.46 15.72 -18.75
CA LYS A 13 17.22 17.13 -19.13
C LYS A 13 15.92 17.32 -19.94
N ASN A 14 15.43 16.27 -20.61
CA ASN A 14 14.22 16.30 -21.44
C ASN A 14 12.92 16.05 -20.65
N GLU A 15 12.99 15.83 -19.34
CA GLU A 15 11.78 15.64 -18.53
C GLU A 15 10.88 16.87 -18.53
N PRO A 16 9.54 16.70 -18.61
CA PRO A 16 8.59 17.80 -18.60
C PRO A 16 8.75 18.70 -17.37
N GLU A 17 8.50 20.00 -17.54
CA GLU A 17 8.56 20.97 -16.43
C GLU A 17 7.54 20.64 -15.33
N SER A 18 6.37 20.09 -15.68
CA SER A 18 5.37 19.64 -14.72
C SER A 18 5.89 18.55 -13.77
N VAL A 19 6.66 17.59 -14.29
CA VAL A 19 7.30 16.53 -13.48
C VAL A 19 8.33 17.15 -12.53
N ARG A 20 9.16 18.07 -13.02
CA ARG A 20 10.15 18.79 -12.18
C ARG A 20 9.47 19.60 -11.07
N LYS A 21 8.41 20.34 -11.41
CA LYS A 21 7.66 21.14 -10.44
C LYS A 21 7.03 20.27 -9.36
N ASN A 22 6.44 19.13 -9.74
CA ASN A 22 5.87 18.20 -8.76
C ASN A 22 6.95 17.52 -7.90
N LEU A 23 8.15 17.26 -8.44
CA LEU A 23 9.29 16.78 -7.64
C LEU A 23 9.72 17.82 -6.58
N GLU A 24 9.74 19.11 -6.93
CA GLU A 24 10.04 20.17 -5.96
C GLU A 24 8.96 20.25 -4.85
N ILE A 25 7.68 20.15 -5.20
CA ILE A 25 6.59 20.08 -4.21
C ILE A 25 6.77 18.86 -3.28
N LEU A 26 7.17 17.70 -3.83
CA LEU A 26 7.45 16.51 -3.03
C LEU A 26 8.60 16.77 -2.04
N LYS A 27 9.66 17.45 -2.47
CA LYS A 27 10.81 17.83 -1.63
C LYS A 27 10.42 18.80 -0.52
N GLU A 28 9.55 19.77 -0.81
CA GLU A 28 9.01 20.68 0.21
C GLU A 28 8.24 19.94 1.31
N ASN A 29 7.67 18.78 0.99
CA ASN A 29 6.92 17.92 1.92
C ASN A 29 7.72 16.67 2.37
N MET A 30 9.05 16.68 2.25
CA MET A 30 9.91 15.53 2.59
C MET A 30 9.66 14.98 4.00
N HIS A 31 9.33 15.84 4.97
CA HIS A 31 9.03 15.40 6.33
C HIS A 31 7.81 14.48 6.38
N GLU A 32 6.74 14.80 5.64
CA GLU A 32 5.55 13.96 5.57
C GLU A 32 5.85 12.62 4.88
N LEU A 33 6.75 12.63 3.88
CA LEU A 33 7.19 11.40 3.21
C LEU A 33 7.92 10.48 4.19
N GLN A 34 8.76 11.06 5.05
CA GLN A 34 9.50 10.35 6.08
C GLN A 34 8.56 9.79 7.16
N LEU A 35 7.64 10.61 7.66
CA LEU A 35 6.64 10.18 8.64
C LEU A 35 5.80 9.02 8.08
N GLY A 36 5.21 9.20 6.91
CA GLY A 36 4.42 8.15 6.25
C GLY A 36 5.23 6.88 6.00
N SER A 37 6.53 6.97 5.68
CA SER A 37 7.38 5.80 5.46
C SER A 37 7.67 4.95 6.69
N THR A 38 7.29 5.42 7.89
CA THR A 38 7.50 4.70 9.16
C THR A 38 6.20 4.49 9.92
N TYR A 39 5.15 5.26 9.62
CA TYR A 39 3.91 5.27 10.37
C TYR A 39 3.19 3.90 10.45
N PRO A 40 3.14 3.06 9.41
CA PRO A 40 2.37 1.81 9.47
C PRO A 40 2.78 0.87 10.62
N ASP A 41 4.07 0.82 11.00
CA ASP A 41 4.54 0.03 12.15
C ASP A 41 3.99 0.53 13.51
N TYR A 42 3.57 1.79 13.57
CA TYR A 42 3.09 2.46 14.78
C TYR A 42 1.61 2.83 14.69
N ASP A 43 0.92 2.42 13.63
CA ASP A 43 -0.50 2.71 13.48
C ASP A 43 -1.28 1.94 14.56
N LYS A 44 -2.13 2.66 15.29
CA LYS A 44 -2.99 2.04 16.31
C LYS A 44 -4.05 1.13 15.69
N ASN A 45 -4.27 1.27 14.38
CA ASN A 45 -5.20 0.48 13.59
C ASN A 45 -4.50 -0.63 12.79
N ALA A 46 -3.20 -0.86 13.00
CA ALA A 46 -2.52 -2.00 12.41
C ALA A 46 -3.14 -3.32 12.89
N TYR A 47 -3.15 -4.32 12.01
CA TYR A 47 -3.57 -5.68 12.39
C TYR A 47 -2.60 -6.25 13.43
N ASP A 48 -3.12 -7.09 14.34
CA ASP A 48 -2.39 -7.59 15.52
C ASP A 48 -1.01 -8.20 15.21
N LEU A 49 -0.83 -8.80 14.02
CA LEU A 49 0.41 -9.45 13.60
C LEU A 49 1.04 -8.80 12.36
N TYR A 50 0.60 -7.60 12.00
CA TYR A 50 1.07 -6.85 10.82
C TYR A 50 1.04 -7.71 9.54
N GLN A 51 0.01 -8.54 9.38
CA GLN A 51 -0.07 -9.52 8.28
C GLN A 51 0.01 -8.84 6.90
N ASP A 52 -0.47 -7.61 6.80
CA ASP A 52 -0.47 -6.80 5.58
C ASP A 52 0.90 -6.19 5.24
N HIS A 53 1.90 -6.34 6.11
CA HIS A 53 3.31 -6.03 5.80
C HIS A 53 4.00 -7.16 5.03
N PHE A 54 3.34 -8.33 4.90
CA PHE A 54 3.89 -9.51 4.23
C PHE A 54 3.22 -9.74 2.88
N TRP A 55 3.98 -10.28 1.94
CA TRP A 55 3.45 -10.73 0.66
C TRP A 55 4.40 -11.73 -0.02
N ASP A 56 3.98 -12.98 -0.15
CA ASP A 56 4.71 -13.96 -0.96
C ASP A 56 4.43 -13.74 -2.45
N PRO A 57 5.46 -13.37 -3.24
CA PRO A 57 5.31 -13.06 -4.66
C PRO A 57 4.96 -14.27 -5.54
N ASP A 58 5.02 -15.50 -5.01
CA ASP A 58 4.67 -16.72 -5.73
C ASP A 58 3.24 -17.19 -5.47
N THR A 59 2.68 -16.92 -4.28
CA THR A 59 1.31 -17.31 -3.91
C THR A 59 0.32 -16.15 -3.95
N ASP A 60 0.82 -14.91 -4.01
CA ASP A 60 0.04 -13.67 -3.97
C ASP A 60 -0.66 -13.41 -2.62
N ASN A 61 -0.25 -14.12 -1.57
CA ASN A 61 -0.85 -14.09 -0.23
C ASN A 61 0.15 -13.55 0.82
N ASN A 62 -0.36 -13.09 1.96
CA ASN A 62 0.43 -12.94 3.18
C ASN A 62 0.53 -14.28 3.95
N PHE A 63 1.28 -14.29 5.06
CA PHE A 63 1.52 -15.51 5.84
C PHE A 63 0.27 -16.13 6.48
N SER A 64 -0.73 -15.31 6.84
CA SER A 64 -1.93 -15.80 7.54
C SER A 64 -2.85 -16.65 6.69
N LYS A 65 -2.77 -16.52 5.36
CA LYS A 65 -3.53 -17.34 4.41
C LYS A 65 -2.83 -18.65 4.03
N ASP A 66 -1.49 -18.65 4.06
CA ASP A 66 -0.70 -19.78 3.57
C ASP A 66 -0.25 -20.72 4.70
N ASN A 67 -0.11 -20.20 5.92
CA ASN A 67 0.29 -21.01 7.07
C ASN A 67 -0.94 -21.36 7.93
N SER A 68 -1.22 -22.66 8.03
CA SER A 68 -2.38 -23.22 8.74
C SER A 68 -2.49 -22.78 10.21
N TRP A 69 -1.38 -22.42 10.85
CA TRP A 69 -1.36 -21.94 12.24
C TRP A 69 -2.07 -20.58 12.41
N TYR A 70 -2.07 -19.76 11.36
CA TYR A 70 -2.55 -18.37 11.41
C TYR A 70 -3.89 -18.15 10.69
N LEU A 71 -4.58 -19.22 10.23
CA LEU A 71 -5.80 -19.09 9.41
C LEU A 71 -6.96 -18.33 10.09
N ALA A 72 -7.03 -18.36 11.42
CA ALA A 72 -8.05 -17.58 12.16
C ALA A 72 -7.80 -16.06 12.10
N TYR A 73 -6.61 -15.64 11.66
CA TYR A 73 -6.18 -14.25 11.50
C TYR A 73 -6.06 -13.85 10.03
N SER A 74 -6.76 -14.56 9.13
CA SER A 74 -6.64 -14.34 7.69
C SER A 74 -7.20 -12.98 7.27
N ILE A 75 -6.38 -12.15 6.65
CA ILE A 75 -6.80 -10.92 5.99
C ILE A 75 -6.54 -10.96 4.48
N PRO A 76 -7.35 -10.25 3.69
CA PRO A 76 -7.09 -10.10 2.26
C PRO A 76 -5.92 -9.17 1.94
N ASP A 77 -5.61 -8.22 2.82
CA ASP A 77 -4.56 -7.23 2.58
C ASP A 77 -3.15 -7.83 2.67
N THR A 78 -2.25 -7.27 1.87
CA THR A 78 -0.86 -7.70 1.68
C THR A 78 -0.01 -6.47 1.41
N GLY A 79 1.32 -6.58 1.49
CA GLY A 79 2.19 -5.44 1.19
C GLY A 79 1.93 -4.89 -0.22
N GLU A 80 1.67 -5.78 -1.19
CA GLU A 80 1.33 -5.40 -2.57
C GLU A 80 0.01 -4.61 -2.68
N SER A 81 -1.05 -5.05 -1.98
CA SER A 81 -2.34 -4.35 -2.03
C SER A 81 -2.29 -2.99 -1.32
N GLN A 82 -1.53 -2.89 -0.22
CA GLN A 82 -1.33 -1.65 0.52
C GLN A 82 -0.57 -0.61 -0.32
N ILE A 83 0.46 -1.01 -1.07
CA ILE A 83 1.15 -0.13 -2.05
C ILE A 83 0.14 0.50 -3.00
N ARG A 84 -0.76 -0.31 -3.58
CA ARG A 84 -1.77 0.20 -4.55
C ARG A 84 -2.80 1.10 -3.89
N LYS A 85 -3.28 0.75 -2.70
CA LYS A 85 -4.24 1.55 -1.92
C LYS A 85 -3.68 2.94 -1.64
N PHE A 86 -2.52 3.01 -0.99
CA PHE A 86 -1.91 4.27 -0.60
C PHE A 86 -1.43 5.09 -1.79
N SER A 87 -0.98 4.44 -2.88
CA SER A 87 -0.70 5.15 -4.13
C SER A 87 -1.95 5.79 -4.76
N ALA A 88 -3.11 5.13 -4.69
CA ALA A 88 -4.38 5.70 -5.17
C ALA A 88 -4.82 6.91 -4.32
N LEU A 89 -4.71 6.80 -2.99
CA LEU A 89 -4.99 7.89 -2.06
C LEU A 89 -4.03 9.08 -2.28
N ALA A 90 -2.74 8.81 -2.44
CA ALA A 90 -1.73 9.84 -2.70
C ALA A 90 -2.03 10.62 -3.99
N ARG A 91 -2.35 9.93 -5.09
CA ARG A 91 -2.71 10.59 -6.37
C ARG A 91 -3.97 11.45 -6.22
N TYR A 92 -4.97 10.93 -5.50
CA TYR A 92 -6.23 11.63 -5.27
C TYR A 92 -6.03 12.94 -4.50
N GLU A 93 -5.29 12.90 -3.38
CA GLU A 93 -5.00 14.10 -2.59
C GLU A 93 -4.12 15.09 -3.35
N TRP A 94 -3.16 14.61 -4.15
CA TRP A 94 -2.28 15.47 -4.95
C TRP A 94 -3.08 16.28 -5.98
N GLN A 95 -4.04 15.65 -6.67
CA GLN A 95 -4.90 16.30 -7.66
C GLN A 95 -5.79 17.41 -7.04
N ARG A 96 -6.06 17.33 -5.74
CA ARG A 96 -6.83 18.34 -4.98
C ARG A 96 -5.94 19.40 -4.33
N GLY A 97 -4.63 19.35 -4.55
CA GLY A 97 -3.67 20.28 -3.96
C GLY A 97 -3.35 20.00 -2.49
N ASN A 98 -3.80 18.88 -1.93
CA ASN A 98 -3.51 18.48 -0.56
C ASN A 98 -2.14 17.76 -0.48
N TYR A 99 -1.08 18.47 -0.83
CA TYR A 99 0.25 17.88 -1.05
C TYR A 99 0.86 17.25 0.20
N LYS A 100 0.56 17.77 1.40
CA LYS A 100 1.02 17.20 2.67
C LYS A 100 0.48 15.79 2.87
N GLN A 101 -0.85 15.64 2.83
CA GLN A 101 -1.49 14.34 3.00
C GLN A 101 -1.16 13.40 1.84
N ALA A 102 -1.09 13.91 0.61
CA ALA A 102 -0.67 13.13 -0.55
C ALA A 102 0.73 12.53 -0.36
N THR A 103 1.65 13.33 0.18
CA THR A 103 3.03 12.92 0.43
C THR A 103 3.13 11.94 1.61
N PHE A 104 2.31 12.11 2.64
CA PHE A 104 2.18 11.14 3.72
C PHE A 104 1.69 9.78 3.21
N TYR A 105 0.61 9.75 2.42
CA TYR A 105 0.10 8.52 1.80
C TYR A 105 1.12 7.90 0.84
N LEU A 106 1.88 8.71 0.09
CA LEU A 106 2.97 8.18 -0.73
C LEU A 106 4.06 7.55 0.15
N GLY A 107 4.35 8.13 1.32
CA GLY A 107 5.25 7.56 2.32
C GLY A 107 4.78 6.20 2.79
N GLU A 108 3.50 6.07 3.17
CA GLU A 108 2.91 4.79 3.56
C GLU A 108 3.00 3.76 2.43
N ALA A 109 2.71 4.15 1.18
CA ALA A 109 2.90 3.22 0.05
C ALA A 109 4.34 2.71 -0.07
N MET A 110 5.34 3.57 0.17
CA MET A 110 6.75 3.21 0.09
C MET A 110 7.24 2.43 1.31
N HIS A 111 6.58 2.54 2.46
CA HIS A 111 6.79 1.67 3.61
C HIS A 111 6.53 0.22 3.21
N TYR A 112 5.31 -0.10 2.74
CA TYR A 112 4.95 -1.45 2.34
C TYR A 112 5.80 -1.97 1.16
N PHE A 113 6.26 -1.09 0.27
CA PHE A 113 7.22 -1.49 -0.78
C PHE A 113 8.58 -1.88 -0.18
N GLY A 114 9.09 -1.13 0.80
CA GLY A 114 10.30 -1.48 1.52
C GLY A 114 10.18 -2.83 2.25
N ASP A 115 9.04 -3.09 2.86
CA ASP A 115 8.77 -4.35 3.55
C ASP A 115 8.83 -5.53 2.60
N ILE A 116 8.11 -5.50 1.47
CA ILE A 116 8.12 -6.64 0.55
C ILE A 116 9.49 -6.88 -0.13
N ASP A 117 10.43 -5.95 -0.03
CA ASP A 117 11.83 -6.11 -0.48
C ASP A 117 12.77 -6.51 0.68
N THR A 118 12.32 -6.44 1.92
CA THR A 118 13.03 -6.94 3.11
C THR A 118 12.96 -8.47 3.14
N PRO A 119 14.08 -9.22 3.15
CA PRO A 119 14.10 -10.66 2.88
C PRO A 119 13.07 -11.52 3.63
N TYR A 120 12.80 -11.21 4.89
CA TYR A 120 11.89 -11.99 5.74
C TYR A 120 10.42 -11.88 5.33
N HIS A 121 9.98 -10.72 4.83
CA HIS A 121 8.58 -10.44 4.50
C HIS A 121 8.06 -11.20 3.26
N PRO A 122 8.76 -11.20 2.10
CA PRO A 122 8.34 -11.98 0.94
C PRO A 122 8.62 -13.48 1.11
N ALA A 123 9.44 -13.87 2.09
CA ALA A 123 9.59 -15.25 2.52
C ALA A 123 8.51 -15.72 3.53
N LYS A 124 7.66 -14.80 4.02
CA LYS A 124 6.61 -15.04 5.03
C LYS A 124 7.14 -15.59 6.36
N VAL A 125 8.34 -15.16 6.77
CA VAL A 125 8.94 -15.59 8.03
C VAL A 125 8.78 -14.47 9.04
N THR A 126 7.83 -14.64 9.96
CA THR A 126 7.50 -13.61 10.97
C THR A 126 8.52 -13.57 12.11
N ALA A 127 8.44 -12.54 12.94
CA ALA A 127 9.19 -12.46 14.20
C ALA A 127 8.85 -13.59 15.20
N VAL A 128 7.65 -14.19 15.09
CA VAL A 128 7.25 -15.37 15.86
C VAL A 128 7.92 -16.63 15.32
N ASP A 129 8.00 -16.77 14.00
CA ASP A 129 8.59 -17.95 13.35
C ASP A 129 10.11 -17.99 13.49
N SER A 130 10.76 -16.81 13.53
CA SER A 130 12.22 -16.70 13.67
C SER A 130 12.64 -15.44 14.41
N ALA A 131 13.43 -15.62 15.47
CA ALA A 131 14.13 -14.52 16.15
C ALA A 131 15.09 -13.75 15.22
N GLY A 132 15.42 -14.32 14.05
CA GLY A 132 16.25 -13.68 13.03
C GLY A 132 15.61 -12.49 12.35
N HIS A 133 14.28 -12.43 12.31
CA HIS A 133 13.52 -11.35 11.65
C HIS A 133 13.93 -9.99 12.22
N VAL A 134 13.62 -9.77 13.50
CA VAL A 134 13.94 -8.50 14.19
C VAL A 134 15.44 -8.27 14.29
N LYS A 135 16.24 -9.34 14.42
CA LYS A 135 17.71 -9.23 14.47
C LYS A 135 18.29 -8.71 13.16
N PHE A 136 17.80 -9.20 12.02
CA PHE A 136 18.27 -8.78 10.70
C PHE A 136 17.91 -7.32 10.43
N GLU A 137 16.68 -6.91 10.73
CA GLU A 137 16.24 -5.52 10.57
C GLU A 137 17.01 -4.57 11.48
N THR A 138 17.25 -4.95 12.74
CA THR A 138 18.09 -4.18 13.66
C THR A 138 19.53 -4.07 13.13
N PHE A 139 20.10 -5.17 12.63
CA PHE A 139 21.44 -5.18 12.03
C PHE A 139 21.53 -4.22 10.84
N ALA A 140 20.52 -4.21 9.97
CA ALA A 140 20.43 -3.32 8.83
C ALA A 140 20.25 -1.85 9.26
N GLU A 141 19.42 -1.58 10.28
CA GLU A 141 19.16 -0.25 10.84
C GLU A 141 20.42 0.41 11.42
N GLU A 142 21.25 -0.36 12.13
CA GLU A 142 22.55 0.11 12.65
C GLU A 142 23.53 0.52 11.54
N ARG A 143 23.35 -0.01 10.32
CA ARG A 143 24.28 0.11 9.18
C ARG A 143 23.71 0.91 8.01
N LYS A 144 22.44 1.31 8.04
CA LYS A 144 21.72 1.95 6.90
C LYS A 144 22.50 3.05 6.17
N GLU A 145 23.33 3.81 6.89
CA GLU A 145 24.13 4.89 6.33
C GLU A 145 25.15 4.39 5.29
N GLN A 146 25.73 3.20 5.49
CA GLN A 146 26.71 2.61 4.56
C GLN A 146 26.08 2.00 3.31
N TYR A 147 24.76 1.77 3.33
CA TYR A 147 24.01 1.14 2.23
C TYR A 147 23.32 2.16 1.31
N LYS A 148 23.50 3.46 1.55
CA LYS A 148 22.91 4.52 0.72
C LYS A 148 23.47 4.46 -0.71
N ILE A 149 22.57 4.47 -1.69
CA ILE A 149 22.89 4.69 -3.10
C ILE A 149 22.34 6.05 -3.56
N ASN A 150 22.92 6.63 -4.61
CA ASN A 150 22.55 7.97 -5.10
C ASN A 150 22.13 8.00 -6.59
N THR A 151 22.04 6.84 -7.24
CA THR A 151 21.55 6.68 -8.61
C THR A 151 20.98 5.26 -8.80
N ALA A 152 20.01 5.09 -9.69
CA ALA A 152 19.54 3.78 -10.15
C ALA A 152 20.50 3.14 -11.18
N GLY A 153 21.52 3.89 -11.62
CA GLY A 153 22.54 3.50 -12.59
C GLY A 153 22.31 4.02 -14.02
N CYS A 154 21.23 4.77 -14.26
CA CYS A 154 20.88 5.32 -15.56
C CYS A 154 19.97 6.56 -15.42
N LYS A 155 19.80 7.33 -16.50
CA LYS A 155 18.90 8.49 -16.54
C LYS A 155 17.44 8.10 -16.80
N THR A 156 16.51 9.01 -16.53
CA THR A 156 15.06 8.74 -16.70
C THR A 156 14.59 8.51 -18.13
N ASN A 157 15.38 8.91 -19.13
CA ASN A 157 15.14 8.61 -20.54
C ASN A 157 15.68 7.23 -20.99
N GLU A 158 16.14 6.38 -20.06
CA GLU A 158 16.68 5.04 -20.34
C GLU A 158 15.74 3.92 -19.83
N ALA A 159 16.09 2.66 -20.11
CA ALA A 159 15.19 1.51 -19.99
C ALA A 159 14.51 1.38 -18.61
N PHE A 160 15.27 1.47 -17.50
CA PHE A 160 14.70 1.27 -16.16
C PHE A 160 13.49 2.17 -15.88
N TYR A 161 13.58 3.46 -16.24
CA TYR A 161 12.52 4.43 -16.02
C TYR A 161 11.51 4.45 -17.16
N THR A 162 11.95 4.36 -18.42
CA THR A 162 11.02 4.36 -19.56
C THR A 162 10.09 3.13 -19.56
N ASP A 163 10.55 1.98 -19.07
CA ASP A 163 9.73 0.78 -18.91
C ASP A 163 8.59 0.98 -17.89
N ILE A 164 8.81 1.77 -16.85
CA ILE A 164 7.83 2.05 -15.78
C ILE A 164 6.58 2.76 -16.33
N LEU A 165 6.73 3.56 -17.40
CA LEU A 165 5.64 4.34 -17.98
C LEU A 165 4.89 3.62 -19.12
N LYS A 166 5.40 2.47 -19.59
CA LYS A 166 4.82 1.73 -20.73
C LYS A 166 3.41 1.24 -20.44
N ASN A 167 3.18 0.70 -19.25
CA ASN A 167 1.88 0.16 -18.87
C ASN A 167 1.03 1.21 -18.13
N LYS A 168 -0.01 1.70 -18.81
CA LYS A 168 -0.95 2.68 -18.26
C LYS A 168 -1.86 2.10 -17.17
N ASP A 169 -1.94 0.78 -17.06
CA ASP A 169 -2.52 0.11 -15.88
C ASP A 169 -1.57 0.19 -14.69
N PHE A 170 -1.78 1.18 -13.81
CA PHE A 170 -1.00 1.33 -12.59
C PHE A 170 -1.05 0.08 -11.71
N ASN A 171 -2.23 -0.52 -11.51
CA ASN A 171 -2.36 -1.67 -10.61
C ASN A 171 -1.62 -2.90 -11.17
N ALA A 172 -1.80 -3.20 -12.47
CA ALA A 172 -1.10 -4.32 -13.09
C ALA A 172 0.41 -4.08 -13.16
N TRP A 173 0.86 -2.87 -13.48
CA TRP A 173 2.27 -2.50 -13.45
C TRP A 173 2.85 -2.64 -12.04
N SER A 174 2.21 -2.05 -11.04
CA SER A 174 2.69 -2.05 -9.65
C SER A 174 2.86 -3.47 -9.14
N LYS A 175 1.90 -4.35 -9.43
CA LYS A 175 1.96 -5.74 -9.01
C LYS A 175 3.18 -6.48 -9.57
N GLU A 176 3.43 -6.39 -10.87
CA GLU A 176 4.57 -7.06 -11.49
C GLU A 176 5.90 -6.41 -11.12
N TYR A 177 5.92 -5.08 -10.97
CA TYR A 177 7.09 -4.34 -10.52
C TYR A 177 7.49 -4.76 -9.11
N ALA A 178 6.56 -4.68 -8.15
CA ALA A 178 6.70 -5.17 -6.78
C ALA A 178 7.15 -6.64 -6.73
N ARG A 179 6.54 -7.50 -7.55
CA ARG A 179 6.87 -8.94 -7.63
C ARG A 179 8.35 -9.18 -7.92
N GLY A 180 8.95 -8.41 -8.83
CA GLY A 180 10.36 -8.56 -9.18
C GLY A 180 11.30 -8.34 -7.99
N PHE A 181 11.04 -7.28 -7.22
CA PHE A 181 11.80 -6.97 -6.00
C PHE A 181 11.54 -8.01 -4.91
N ALA A 182 10.27 -8.33 -4.64
CA ALA A 182 9.90 -9.32 -3.63
C ALA A 182 10.49 -10.71 -3.91
N LYS A 183 10.52 -11.16 -5.17
CA LYS A 183 11.19 -12.44 -5.52
C LYS A 183 12.69 -12.39 -5.26
N THR A 184 13.31 -11.23 -5.47
CA THR A 184 14.73 -11.03 -5.15
C THR A 184 14.95 -11.07 -3.64
N GLY A 185 14.16 -10.33 -2.86
CA GLY A 185 14.19 -10.39 -1.38
C GLY A 185 13.99 -11.81 -0.85
N LYS A 186 12.99 -12.55 -1.37
CA LYS A 186 12.74 -13.95 -1.01
C LYS A 186 13.92 -14.86 -1.33
N SER A 187 14.54 -14.69 -2.50
CA SER A 187 15.75 -15.44 -2.86
C SER A 187 16.92 -15.14 -1.90
N ILE A 188 17.11 -13.86 -1.54
CA ILE A 188 18.12 -13.41 -0.58
C ILE A 188 17.88 -13.98 0.82
N TYR A 189 16.62 -14.14 1.25
CA TYR A 189 16.31 -14.81 2.52
C TYR A 189 16.92 -16.20 2.61
N TYR A 190 16.61 -17.05 1.64
CA TYR A 190 17.08 -18.44 1.64
C TYR A 190 18.59 -18.56 1.41
N SER A 191 19.19 -17.63 0.67
CA SER A 191 20.61 -17.70 0.31
C SER A 191 21.56 -17.00 1.28
N HIS A 192 21.12 -15.94 1.98
CA HIS A 192 22.04 -15.09 2.76
C HIS A 192 21.46 -14.49 4.06
N ALA A 193 20.14 -14.27 4.20
CA ALA A 193 19.58 -13.53 5.34
C ALA A 193 18.94 -14.38 6.46
N SER A 194 18.71 -15.67 6.25
CA SER A 194 18.22 -16.56 7.32
C SER A 194 19.22 -16.70 8.49
N MET A 195 18.74 -17.19 9.63
CA MET A 195 19.53 -17.38 10.86
C MET A 195 20.68 -18.39 10.76
N SER A 196 20.71 -19.23 9.73
CA SER A 196 21.81 -20.19 9.53
C SER A 196 23.02 -19.58 8.82
N HIS A 197 22.93 -18.32 8.38
CA HIS A 197 23.96 -17.64 7.59
C HIS A 197 24.86 -16.75 8.45
N SER A 198 26.00 -16.37 7.91
CA SER A 198 27.03 -15.60 8.62
C SER A 198 26.74 -14.09 8.66
N TRP A 199 27.51 -13.35 9.46
CA TRP A 199 27.44 -11.88 9.48
C TRP A 199 27.82 -11.24 8.14
N ASP A 200 28.75 -11.85 7.39
CA ASP A 200 29.13 -11.37 6.06
C ASP A 200 27.98 -11.58 5.06
N ASP A 201 27.25 -12.69 5.18
CA ASP A 201 26.05 -12.95 4.38
C ASP A 201 24.94 -11.96 4.72
N TRP A 202 24.77 -11.61 6.01
CA TRP A 202 23.81 -10.60 6.45
C TRP A 202 24.17 -9.20 5.95
N ASP A 203 25.45 -8.82 5.97
CA ASP A 203 25.91 -7.55 5.38
C ASP A 203 25.63 -7.50 3.88
N TYR A 204 25.92 -8.59 3.17
CA TYR A 204 25.61 -8.70 1.74
C TYR A 204 24.10 -8.59 1.48
N ALA A 205 23.29 -9.33 2.22
CA ALA A 205 21.84 -9.32 2.09
C ALA A 205 21.28 -7.91 2.32
N ALA A 206 21.64 -7.27 3.43
CA ALA A 206 21.19 -5.91 3.76
C ALA A 206 21.63 -4.89 2.70
N LYS A 207 22.87 -4.99 2.21
CA LYS A 207 23.39 -4.12 1.15
C LYS A 207 22.60 -4.25 -0.15
N VAL A 208 22.29 -5.47 -0.56
CA VAL A 208 21.56 -5.74 -1.81
C VAL A 208 20.11 -5.28 -1.69
N THR A 209 19.40 -5.68 -0.63
CA THR A 209 17.98 -5.37 -0.51
C THR A 209 17.75 -3.90 -0.21
N LEU A 210 18.56 -3.22 0.61
CA LEU A 210 18.40 -1.78 0.79
C LEU A 210 18.71 -0.98 -0.48
N ALA A 211 19.68 -1.41 -1.30
CA ALA A 211 19.91 -0.79 -2.61
C ALA A 211 18.72 -0.99 -3.55
N ASN A 212 18.13 -2.19 -3.56
CA ASN A 212 16.91 -2.50 -4.29
C ASN A 212 15.74 -1.64 -3.83
N SER A 213 15.54 -1.48 -2.52
CA SER A 213 14.40 -0.73 -1.97
C SER A 213 14.51 0.75 -2.33
N GLN A 214 15.72 1.31 -2.27
CA GLN A 214 15.99 2.68 -2.70
C GLN A 214 15.75 2.87 -4.21
N LYS A 215 16.22 1.94 -5.04
CA LYS A 215 16.05 1.97 -6.50
C LYS A 215 14.57 1.80 -6.89
N GLY A 216 13.89 0.84 -6.30
CA GLY A 216 12.47 0.58 -6.52
C GLY A 216 11.59 1.74 -6.10
N THR A 217 11.89 2.34 -4.94
CA THR A 217 11.23 3.57 -4.45
C THR A 217 11.41 4.72 -5.43
N ALA A 218 12.62 4.94 -5.97
CA ALA A 218 12.84 5.96 -6.99
C ALA A 218 11.99 5.72 -8.25
N GLY A 219 11.82 4.47 -8.67
CA GLY A 219 10.92 4.08 -9.76
C GLY A 219 9.45 4.35 -9.48
N TYR A 220 8.96 4.04 -8.28
CA TYR A 220 7.59 4.38 -7.86
C TYR A 220 7.34 5.88 -7.80
N ILE A 221 8.28 6.65 -7.25
CA ILE A 221 8.18 8.11 -7.22
C ILE A 221 8.17 8.67 -8.65
N TYR A 222 9.01 8.15 -9.55
CA TYR A 222 8.99 8.54 -10.96
C TYR A 222 7.62 8.29 -11.60
N ARG A 223 7.05 7.08 -11.41
CA ARG A 223 5.71 6.75 -11.88
C ARG A 223 4.66 7.72 -11.33
N PHE A 224 4.68 7.95 -10.02
CA PHE A 224 3.74 8.82 -9.33
C PHE A 224 3.77 10.24 -9.91
N LEU A 225 4.96 10.81 -10.06
CA LEU A 225 5.13 12.17 -10.59
C LEU A 225 4.59 12.30 -12.02
N HIS A 226 4.80 11.31 -12.89
CA HIS A 226 4.19 11.30 -14.22
C HIS A 226 2.67 11.18 -14.15
N ASP A 227 2.13 10.28 -13.33
CA ASP A 227 0.69 10.08 -13.23
C ASP A 227 -0.03 11.35 -12.75
N VAL A 228 0.51 12.07 -11.76
CA VAL A 228 -0.09 13.32 -11.28
C VAL A 228 0.18 14.53 -12.18
N SER A 229 1.29 14.53 -12.92
CA SER A 229 1.62 15.62 -13.86
C SER A 229 0.79 15.57 -15.13
N GLU A 230 0.49 14.37 -15.61
CA GLU A 230 -0.26 14.12 -16.86
C GLU A 230 -1.77 13.97 -16.59
N GLY A 231 -2.18 13.86 -15.33
CA GLY A 231 -3.57 13.56 -14.97
C GLY A 231 -4.00 12.16 -15.40
N ASN A 232 -3.07 11.20 -15.39
CA ASN A 232 -3.33 9.83 -15.84
C ASN A 232 -4.34 9.15 -14.92
N ASP A 233 -5.41 8.62 -15.52
CA ASP A 233 -6.42 7.83 -14.82
C ASP A 233 -6.23 6.33 -15.15
N PRO A 234 -5.70 5.53 -14.20
CA PRO A 234 -5.47 4.10 -14.44
C PRO A 234 -6.76 3.27 -14.47
N SER A 235 -7.93 3.84 -14.15
CA SER A 235 -9.20 3.12 -14.06
C SER A 235 -9.99 3.06 -15.37
N VAL A 236 -9.66 3.92 -16.35
CA VAL A 236 -10.45 4.14 -17.57
C VAL A 236 -10.70 2.84 -18.33
N GLY A 237 -11.98 2.57 -18.61
CA GLY A 237 -12.43 1.48 -19.47
C GLY A 237 -12.30 0.07 -18.88
N LYS A 238 -11.84 -0.08 -17.63
CA LYS A 238 -11.59 -1.38 -17.01
C LYS A 238 -12.79 -1.94 -16.28
N ASN A 239 -12.82 -3.27 -16.21
CA ASN A 239 -13.74 -3.99 -15.34
C ASN A 239 -13.27 -3.85 -13.89
N VAL A 240 -14.21 -3.75 -12.96
CA VAL A 240 -14.01 -3.69 -11.52
C VAL A 240 -14.09 -5.12 -11.00
N LYS A 241 -12.94 -5.70 -10.68
CA LYS A 241 -12.87 -7.01 -10.03
C LYS A 241 -12.97 -6.91 -8.51
N GLU A 242 -12.48 -5.80 -7.98
CA GLU A 242 -12.42 -5.52 -6.55
C GLU A 242 -12.75 -4.05 -6.28
N LEU A 243 -13.39 -3.79 -5.15
CA LEU A 243 -13.55 -2.48 -4.54
C LEU A 243 -12.79 -2.46 -3.22
N VAL A 244 -12.13 -1.35 -2.90
CA VAL A 244 -11.51 -1.15 -1.59
C VAL A 244 -12.23 0.01 -0.90
N ALA A 245 -12.80 -0.23 0.27
CA ALA A 245 -13.29 0.85 1.13
C ALA A 245 -12.21 1.23 2.14
N TYR A 246 -12.02 2.53 2.29
CA TYR A 246 -11.19 3.14 3.33
C TYR A 246 -12.08 4.06 4.15
N ILE A 247 -12.37 3.66 5.39
CA ILE A 247 -13.40 4.27 6.24
C ILE A 247 -12.71 4.90 7.44
N SER A 248 -12.95 6.19 7.65
CA SER A 248 -12.51 6.89 8.86
C SER A 248 -13.67 6.99 9.84
N THR A 249 -13.52 6.40 11.02
CA THR A 249 -14.46 6.54 12.14
C THR A 249 -14.16 7.83 12.89
N SER A 250 -15.19 8.58 13.29
CA SER A 250 -14.99 9.82 14.04
C SER A 250 -14.23 9.57 15.34
N GLY A 251 -13.39 10.53 15.75
CA GLY A 251 -12.71 10.52 17.06
C GLY A 251 -13.60 10.95 18.24
N GLU A 252 -14.88 11.26 18.00
CA GLU A 252 -15.82 11.61 19.06
C GLU A 252 -16.09 10.42 19.99
N LYS A 253 -16.39 10.73 21.26
CA LYS A 253 -16.72 9.70 22.24
C LYS A 253 -17.90 8.85 21.76
N ASP A 254 -17.77 7.53 21.86
CA ASP A 254 -18.79 6.55 21.49
C ASP A 254 -19.14 6.57 19.97
N ALA A 255 -18.19 6.97 19.13
CA ALA A 255 -18.36 6.99 17.66
C ALA A 255 -18.16 5.62 16.99
N GLY A 256 -17.39 4.74 17.63
CA GLY A 256 -17.15 3.37 17.16
C GLY A 256 -18.33 2.44 17.41
N THR A 257 -18.28 1.21 16.89
CA THR A 257 -19.36 0.22 17.07
C THR A 257 -18.84 -1.22 17.03
N ASP A 258 -19.50 -2.11 17.79
CA ASP A 258 -19.31 -3.57 17.74
C ASP A 258 -20.46 -4.26 16.97
N ASP A 259 -21.38 -3.49 16.35
CA ASP A 259 -22.44 -4.03 15.52
C ASP A 259 -21.88 -4.58 14.20
N TYR A 260 -22.61 -5.53 13.59
CA TYR A 260 -22.25 -6.02 12.26
C TYR A 260 -22.40 -4.91 11.22
N MET A 261 -21.34 -4.70 10.45
CA MET A 261 -21.30 -3.69 9.40
C MET A 261 -21.18 -4.35 8.02
N TYR A 262 -21.92 -3.82 7.06
CA TYR A 262 -21.96 -4.33 5.69
C TYR A 262 -21.70 -3.21 4.70
N PHE A 263 -20.94 -3.50 3.66
CA PHE A 263 -20.87 -2.67 2.45
C PHE A 263 -21.69 -3.34 1.35
N GLY A 264 -22.45 -2.55 0.60
CA GLY A 264 -23.30 -3.06 -0.46
C GLY A 264 -23.28 -2.22 -1.72
N ILE A 265 -23.45 -2.87 -2.86
CA ILE A 265 -23.61 -2.24 -4.17
C ILE A 265 -24.90 -2.70 -4.84
N LYS A 266 -25.49 -1.82 -5.65
CA LYS A 266 -26.57 -2.14 -6.58
C LYS A 266 -26.21 -1.62 -7.96
N THR A 267 -26.25 -2.50 -8.96
CA THR A 267 -25.97 -2.19 -10.36
C THR A 267 -27.20 -1.61 -11.07
N LYS A 268 -27.00 -0.98 -12.23
CA LYS A 268 -28.06 -0.42 -13.09
C LYS A 268 -29.07 -1.46 -13.57
N ASP A 269 -28.65 -2.72 -13.72
CA ASP A 269 -29.53 -3.86 -14.05
C ASP A 269 -30.27 -4.43 -12.82
N GLY A 270 -30.08 -3.83 -11.64
CA GLY A 270 -30.80 -4.15 -10.42
C GLY A 270 -30.19 -5.27 -9.57
N LYS A 271 -29.06 -5.88 -9.98
CA LYS A 271 -28.35 -6.87 -9.15
C LYS A 271 -27.73 -6.19 -7.94
N THR A 272 -27.61 -6.96 -6.85
CA THR A 272 -27.02 -6.49 -5.60
C THR A 272 -25.98 -7.47 -5.09
N GLN A 273 -24.97 -6.94 -4.41
CA GLN A 273 -24.01 -7.73 -3.66
C GLN A 273 -23.68 -6.96 -2.37
N GLU A 274 -23.71 -7.66 -1.25
CA GLU A 274 -23.28 -7.16 0.06
C GLU A 274 -22.16 -8.03 0.60
N TRP A 275 -21.25 -7.41 1.36
CA TRP A 275 -20.17 -8.06 2.09
C TRP A 275 -20.21 -7.57 3.53
N GLU A 276 -19.92 -8.47 4.45
CA GLU A 276 -19.60 -8.12 5.83
C GLU A 276 -18.21 -7.48 5.86
N MET A 277 -18.07 -6.40 6.63
CA MET A 277 -16.80 -5.73 6.88
C MET A 277 -16.32 -6.21 8.24
N ASP A 278 -15.40 -7.18 8.22
CA ASP A 278 -14.95 -7.90 9.40
C ASP A 278 -13.50 -8.33 9.14
N ASN A 279 -12.55 -7.58 9.70
CA ASN A 279 -11.16 -7.97 9.71
C ASN A 279 -10.82 -8.65 11.04
N PRO A 280 -9.83 -9.56 11.08
CA PRO A 280 -9.25 -10.02 12.33
C PRO A 280 -8.69 -8.85 13.14
N GLY A 281 -9.31 -8.60 14.29
CA GLY A 281 -9.00 -7.46 15.14
C GLY A 281 -10.29 -6.84 15.66
N ASN A 282 -10.23 -5.55 16.02
CA ASN A 282 -11.40 -4.78 16.41
C ASN A 282 -11.69 -3.71 15.36
N ASP A 283 -12.76 -3.92 14.58
CA ASP A 283 -13.18 -3.03 13.51
C ASP A 283 -13.94 -1.80 14.04
N PHE A 284 -14.00 -0.73 13.25
CA PHE A 284 -14.82 0.46 13.51
C PHE A 284 -14.56 1.10 14.88
N MET A 285 -13.32 1.02 15.37
CA MET A 285 -12.93 1.68 16.61
C MET A 285 -13.04 3.21 16.50
N THR A 286 -13.31 3.87 17.63
CA THR A 286 -13.34 5.35 17.66
C THR A 286 -12.00 5.93 17.17
N GLY A 287 -12.07 6.82 16.17
CA GLY A 287 -10.89 7.42 15.53
C GLY A 287 -10.12 6.51 14.57
N SER A 288 -10.63 5.32 14.26
CA SER A 288 -9.97 4.37 13.36
C SER A 288 -9.96 4.80 11.90
N LYS A 289 -9.02 4.24 11.14
CA LYS A 289 -9.06 4.21 9.68
C LYS A 289 -8.96 2.77 9.19
N ASP A 290 -10.11 2.19 8.86
CA ASP A 290 -10.20 0.77 8.52
C ASP A 290 -10.22 0.57 7.00
N THR A 291 -9.60 -0.51 6.54
CA THR A 291 -9.56 -0.90 5.12
C THR A 291 -10.30 -2.21 4.92
N TYR A 292 -11.14 -2.29 3.89
CA TYR A 292 -11.83 -3.52 3.50
C TYR A 292 -11.75 -3.72 1.98
N THR A 293 -11.34 -4.91 1.56
CA THR A 293 -11.24 -5.29 0.14
C THR A 293 -12.35 -6.26 -0.24
N PHE A 294 -13.20 -5.88 -1.20
CA PHE A 294 -14.37 -6.63 -1.63
C PHE A 294 -14.19 -7.20 -3.04
N LYS A 295 -14.19 -8.52 -3.18
CA LYS A 295 -14.19 -9.18 -4.49
C LYS A 295 -15.60 -9.28 -5.07
N LEU A 296 -15.78 -8.78 -6.29
CA LEU A 296 -17.04 -8.83 -7.02
C LEU A 296 -17.26 -10.22 -7.61
N LYS A 297 -18.51 -10.70 -7.57
CA LYS A 297 -18.89 -11.97 -8.21
C LYS A 297 -18.96 -11.86 -9.74
N ASP A 298 -19.37 -10.68 -10.23
CA ASP A 298 -19.40 -10.39 -11.66
C ASP A 298 -18.13 -9.65 -12.07
N GLU A 299 -17.24 -10.35 -12.78
CA GLU A 299 -15.93 -9.82 -13.20
C GLU A 299 -16.00 -8.88 -14.42
N ASN A 300 -17.21 -8.64 -14.97
CA ASN A 300 -17.40 -7.81 -16.16
C ASN A 300 -18.00 -6.43 -15.86
N LEU A 301 -18.31 -6.13 -14.60
CA LEU A 301 -18.87 -4.84 -14.21
C LEU A 301 -17.85 -3.71 -14.42
N LYS A 302 -18.29 -2.60 -14.97
CA LYS A 302 -17.54 -1.33 -14.97
C LYS A 302 -18.01 -0.47 -13.80
N ILE A 303 -17.20 0.53 -13.43
CA ILE A 303 -17.56 1.44 -12.32
C ILE A 303 -18.90 2.15 -12.59
N ASP A 304 -19.13 2.56 -13.83
CA ASP A 304 -20.37 3.24 -14.24
C ASP A 304 -21.60 2.32 -14.18
N ASP A 305 -21.44 1.00 -14.10
CA ASP A 305 -22.56 0.07 -13.95
C ASP A 305 -23.09 0.04 -12.51
N ILE A 306 -22.31 0.50 -11.54
CA ILE A 306 -22.72 0.59 -10.13
C ILE A 306 -23.54 1.86 -9.94
N GLN A 307 -24.83 1.68 -9.63
CA GLN A 307 -25.79 2.77 -9.48
C GLN A 307 -25.83 3.29 -8.03
N ASN A 308 -25.79 2.40 -7.04
CA ASN A 308 -25.86 2.76 -5.63
C ASN A 308 -24.80 2.00 -4.84
N MET A 309 -24.28 2.67 -3.81
CA MET A 309 -23.42 2.08 -2.78
C MET A 309 -24.00 2.46 -1.42
N TRP A 310 -23.90 1.57 -0.44
CA TRP A 310 -24.34 1.85 0.93
C TRP A 310 -23.49 1.14 1.96
N ILE A 311 -23.53 1.67 3.19
CA ILE A 311 -23.17 0.94 4.39
C ILE A 311 -24.45 0.59 5.14
N ARG A 312 -24.52 -0.61 5.71
CA ARG A 312 -25.66 -1.07 6.51
C ARG A 312 -25.16 -1.62 7.82
N LYS A 313 -25.74 -1.14 8.92
CA LYS A 313 -25.49 -1.65 10.27
C LYS A 313 -26.56 -2.66 10.65
N ARG A 314 -26.20 -3.74 11.34
CA ARG A 314 -27.11 -4.70 11.95
C ARG A 314 -26.67 -4.94 13.39
N LYS A 315 -27.61 -4.74 14.31
CA LYS A 315 -27.36 -4.88 15.75
C LYS A 315 -26.74 -6.24 16.10
N TYR A 316 -25.66 -6.23 16.87
CA TYR A 316 -25.06 -7.42 17.46
C TYR A 316 -25.83 -7.84 18.72
N THR A 317 -26.20 -6.88 19.56
CA THR A 317 -26.98 -7.11 20.79
C THR A 317 -28.32 -6.37 20.79
N ALA A 318 -29.13 -6.56 21.84
CA ALA A 318 -30.37 -5.81 22.00
C ALA A 318 -30.14 -4.33 22.36
N PHE A 319 -28.96 -3.98 22.87
CA PHE A 319 -28.62 -2.61 23.26
C PHE A 319 -28.37 -1.75 22.02
N SER A 320 -28.58 -0.44 22.18
CA SER A 320 -28.26 0.50 21.10
C SER A 320 -26.77 0.77 21.13
N ASP A 321 -26.11 0.52 20.00
CA ASP A 321 -24.75 0.91 19.75
C ASP A 321 -24.73 1.74 18.46
N ALA A 322 -24.48 3.05 18.57
CA ALA A 322 -24.59 3.97 17.44
C ALA A 322 -23.22 4.11 16.77
N TYR A 323 -23.19 4.22 15.45
CA TYR A 323 -21.94 4.36 14.70
C TYR A 323 -21.87 5.73 14.02
N LYS A 324 -20.73 6.40 14.14
CA LYS A 324 -20.47 7.71 13.54
C LYS A 324 -19.21 7.68 12.64
N PRO A 325 -19.35 7.33 11.35
CA PRO A 325 -18.27 7.49 10.39
C PRO A 325 -18.03 8.96 10.10
N GLU A 326 -16.77 9.38 9.98
CA GLU A 326 -16.38 10.71 9.53
C GLU A 326 -16.40 10.79 8.00
N ASN A 327 -15.66 9.89 7.35
CA ASN A 327 -15.46 9.87 5.91
C ASN A 327 -15.41 8.43 5.37
N ILE A 328 -15.87 8.24 4.14
CA ILE A 328 -15.62 7.01 3.37
C ILE A 328 -15.04 7.33 2.00
N LYS A 329 -13.96 6.64 1.66
CA LYS A 329 -13.39 6.60 0.31
C LYS A 329 -13.56 5.21 -0.28
N ILE A 330 -14.01 5.16 -1.53
CA ILE A 330 -14.06 3.91 -2.31
C ILE A 330 -13.04 4.00 -3.43
N ILE A 331 -12.20 2.98 -3.54
CA ILE A 331 -11.17 2.86 -4.57
C ILE A 331 -11.57 1.72 -5.52
N ALA A 332 -11.53 2.00 -6.82
CA ALA A 332 -11.70 1.03 -7.88
C ALA A 332 -10.58 1.21 -8.91
N ASN A 333 -9.89 0.12 -9.27
CA ASN A 333 -8.86 0.13 -10.31
C ASN A 333 -7.79 1.24 -10.15
N GLY A 334 -7.39 1.51 -8.90
CA GLY A 334 -6.33 2.48 -8.58
C GLY A 334 -6.77 3.95 -8.58
N LYS A 335 -8.08 4.21 -8.61
CA LYS A 335 -8.67 5.55 -8.49
C LYS A 335 -9.66 5.60 -7.33
N VAL A 336 -9.62 6.68 -6.55
CA VAL A 336 -10.70 7.02 -5.61
C VAL A 336 -11.91 7.47 -6.43
N VAL A 337 -12.98 6.66 -6.42
CA VAL A 337 -14.21 6.85 -7.21
C VAL A 337 -15.35 7.45 -6.38
N VAL A 338 -15.26 7.32 -5.06
CA VAL A 338 -16.15 8.00 -4.10
C VAL A 338 -15.26 8.57 -3.00
N ASP A 339 -15.53 9.80 -2.60
CA ASP A 339 -15.05 10.42 -1.37
C ASP A 339 -16.24 11.17 -0.78
N LYS A 340 -16.68 10.76 0.41
CA LYS A 340 -17.88 11.32 1.03
C LYS A 340 -17.70 11.44 2.53
N ASP A 341 -17.84 12.67 3.02
CA ASP A 341 -18.04 12.95 4.43
C ASP A 341 -19.49 12.57 4.79
N ILE A 342 -19.66 11.69 5.78
CA ILE A 342 -20.97 11.09 6.08
C ILE A 342 -21.81 11.98 7.00
N ASN A 343 -21.17 12.90 7.72
CA ASN A 343 -21.83 13.80 8.67
C ASN A 343 -22.06 15.23 8.13
N GLU A 344 -21.68 15.50 6.87
CA GLU A 344 -22.02 16.73 6.13
C GLU A 344 -23.20 16.49 5.20
#